data_AF-A0A9W8E8H7-F1
#
_entry.id   AF-A0A9W8E8H7-F1
#
_cell.length_a   1.000
_cell.length_b   1.000
_cell.length_c   1.000
_cell.angle_alpha   90.00
_cell.angle_beta   90.00
_cell.angle_gamma   90.00
#
_symmetry.space_group_name_H-M   'P 1'
#
loop_
_entity.id
_entity.type
_entity.pdbx_description
1 polymer ?
#
loop_
_entity_poly.entity_id
_entity_poly.type
_entity_poly.pdbx_seq_one_letter_code
_entity_poly.pdbx_strand_id
1 'polypeptide(L)'
;MLADNGICCIDEFDKMDITDQVAIHEAMEQQTISIAKAGIHATLNARTSILAAANPIAGRYNKRLTLKQNIAMTAPIMSRFDLFFVMVDEGNEASDYNLARYICNVHMRKDQAINPEFSTAQIQRYIRYARTIKPKLTPESSKLLWEQYRNLRQDDAQGVGKASFRITVRQLESLIRLSEALARVHCSEEIIPAHVREAVRLLRSSILPLEMDDVEYSEDMFADTTKGSQATGPIKAGDVLAGISAGSQASASTPKTPTVTEDATNDGAATSTQASASSRKLKIKRESFEKIRNLVTAKLKALEE
;
A
#
# COMPACT_ATOMS: atom_id res chain seq x y z
N MET A 1 -3.36 -30.12 -6.77
CA MET A 1 -3.93 -31.44 -6.38
C MET A 1 -2.88 -32.39 -5.84
N LEU A 2 -1.75 -32.60 -6.52
CA LEU A 2 -0.66 -33.47 -6.03
C LEU A 2 -0.04 -33.02 -4.68
N ALA A 3 -0.20 -31.75 -4.32
CA ALA A 3 0.35 -31.16 -3.09
C ALA A 3 -0.66 -31.06 -1.93
N ASP A 4 -1.78 -31.82 -1.92
CA ASP A 4 -2.76 -31.77 -0.82
C ASP A 4 -2.08 -31.97 0.56
N ASN A 5 -2.40 -31.10 1.52
CA ASN A 5 -1.75 -30.95 2.84
C ASN A 5 -0.26 -30.53 2.83
N GLY A 6 0.24 -30.13 1.67
CA GLY A 6 1.60 -29.63 1.43
C GLY A 6 1.64 -28.14 1.10
N ILE A 7 2.73 -27.76 0.43
CA ILE A 7 3.02 -26.39 0.01
C ILE A 7 3.06 -26.38 -1.52
N CYS A 8 2.35 -25.42 -2.13
CA CYS A 8 2.40 -25.12 -3.56
C CYS A 8 3.22 -23.84 -3.75
N CYS A 9 4.41 -23.97 -4.34
CA CYS A 9 5.24 -22.82 -4.68
C CYS A 9 4.94 -22.38 -6.11
N ILE A 10 4.59 -21.11 -6.29
CA ILE A 10 4.31 -20.51 -7.59
C ILE A 10 5.31 -19.38 -7.79
N ASP A 11 6.14 -19.51 -8.81
CA ASP A 11 7.01 -18.44 -9.26
C ASP A 11 6.31 -17.60 -10.33
N GLU A 12 6.73 -16.34 -10.47
CA GLU A 12 6.17 -15.39 -11.44
C GLU A 12 4.63 -15.32 -11.41
N PHE A 13 4.06 -15.23 -10.20
CA PHE A 13 2.61 -15.18 -10.00
C PHE A 13 1.94 -14.03 -10.78
N ASP A 14 2.67 -12.96 -11.07
CA ASP A 14 2.21 -11.84 -11.89
C ASP A 14 2.07 -12.17 -13.40
N LYS A 15 2.69 -13.26 -13.87
CA LYS A 15 2.67 -13.70 -15.27
C LYS A 15 1.66 -14.79 -15.57
N MET A 16 0.91 -15.25 -14.58
CA MET A 16 -0.09 -16.29 -14.79
C MET A 16 -1.26 -15.81 -15.66
N ASP A 17 -1.73 -16.70 -16.53
CA ASP A 17 -2.92 -16.50 -17.33
C ASP A 17 -4.18 -16.32 -16.46
N ILE A 18 -5.15 -15.56 -16.98
CA ILE A 18 -6.37 -15.22 -16.25
C ILE A 18 -7.18 -16.48 -15.87
N THR A 19 -7.18 -17.51 -16.71
CA THR A 19 -7.88 -18.78 -16.43
C THR A 19 -7.30 -19.47 -15.18
N ASP A 20 -5.99 -19.43 -15.03
CA ASP A 20 -5.29 -20.08 -13.93
C ASP A 20 -5.43 -19.25 -12.65
N GLN A 21 -5.42 -17.92 -12.77
CA GLN A 21 -5.74 -17.02 -11.65
C GLN A 21 -7.15 -17.27 -11.10
N VAL A 22 -8.14 -17.52 -11.97
CA VAL A 22 -9.52 -17.85 -11.54
C VAL A 22 -9.56 -19.20 -10.81
N ALA A 23 -8.87 -20.22 -11.33
CA ALA A 23 -8.79 -21.53 -10.69
C ALA A 23 -8.10 -21.46 -9.32
N ILE A 24 -7.02 -20.68 -9.20
CA ILE A 24 -6.33 -20.46 -7.92
C ILE A 24 -7.21 -19.68 -6.94
N HIS A 25 -7.95 -18.69 -7.43
CA HIS A 25 -8.88 -17.93 -6.61
C HIS A 25 -10.00 -18.82 -6.03
N GLU A 26 -10.54 -19.76 -6.80
CA GLU A 26 -11.47 -20.79 -6.32
C GLU A 26 -10.79 -21.70 -5.28
N ALA A 27 -9.61 -22.23 -5.61
CA ALA A 27 -8.86 -23.12 -4.72
C ALA A 27 -8.51 -22.48 -3.37
N MET A 28 -8.12 -21.21 -3.36
CA MET A 28 -7.77 -20.48 -2.14
C MET A 28 -8.99 -20.15 -1.27
N GLU A 29 -10.16 -19.93 -1.87
CA GLU A 29 -11.38 -19.61 -1.13
C GLU A 29 -12.07 -20.86 -0.58
N GLN A 30 -12.28 -21.84 -1.44
CA GLN A 30 -13.13 -23.00 -1.14
C GLN A 30 -12.31 -24.22 -0.72
N GLN A 31 -10.99 -24.18 -0.89
CA GLN A 31 -10.09 -25.34 -0.70
C GLN A 31 -10.49 -26.55 -1.57
N THR A 32 -11.20 -26.29 -2.65
CA THR A 32 -11.67 -27.25 -3.64
C THR A 32 -11.51 -26.66 -5.04
N ILE A 33 -11.40 -27.52 -6.04
CA ILE A 33 -11.38 -27.15 -7.46
C ILE A 33 -12.43 -27.99 -8.15
N SER A 34 -13.38 -27.34 -8.82
CA SER A 34 -14.37 -27.97 -9.67
C SER A 34 -13.84 -28.11 -11.11
N ILE A 35 -13.88 -29.33 -11.65
CA ILE A 35 -13.51 -29.60 -13.04
C ILE A 35 -14.74 -30.19 -13.74
N ALA A 36 -15.19 -29.48 -14.76
CA ALA A 36 -16.20 -29.94 -15.72
C ALA A 36 -15.55 -30.05 -17.10
N LYS A 37 -14.99 -31.22 -17.43
CA LYS A 37 -14.34 -31.47 -18.72
C LYS A 37 -14.63 -32.87 -19.22
N ALA A 38 -14.86 -33.00 -20.53
CA ALA A 38 -15.14 -34.29 -21.19
C ALA A 38 -16.31 -35.08 -20.54
N GLY A 39 -17.37 -34.39 -20.12
CA GLY A 39 -18.53 -35.01 -19.47
C GLY A 39 -18.32 -35.41 -18.01
N ILE A 40 -17.10 -35.30 -17.48
CA ILE A 40 -16.79 -35.57 -16.07
C ILE A 40 -16.97 -34.27 -15.29
N HIS A 41 -17.88 -34.31 -14.31
CA HIS A 41 -18.07 -33.27 -13.32
C HIS A 41 -17.55 -33.80 -11.99
N ALA A 42 -16.40 -33.29 -11.54
CA ALA A 42 -15.78 -33.72 -10.30
C ALA A 42 -15.30 -32.51 -9.49
N THR A 43 -15.46 -32.60 -8.17
CA THR A 43 -14.89 -31.64 -7.21
C THR A 43 -13.73 -32.31 -6.49
N LEU A 44 -12.58 -31.64 -6.49
CA LEU A 44 -11.33 -32.18 -5.99
C LEU A 44 -10.80 -31.30 -4.87
N ASN A 45 -10.35 -31.90 -3.78
CA ASN A 45 -9.82 -31.15 -2.63
C ASN A 45 -8.43 -30.57 -2.95
N ALA A 46 -8.19 -29.34 -2.49
CA ALA A 46 -6.96 -28.59 -2.70
C ALA A 46 -6.54 -27.88 -1.40
N ARG A 47 -6.35 -28.63 -0.31
CA ARG A 47 -5.94 -28.05 0.99
C ARG A 47 -4.44 -27.83 1.00
N THR A 48 -3.98 -26.78 0.34
CA THR A 48 -2.55 -26.49 0.18
C THR A 48 -2.24 -25.08 0.63
N SER A 49 -1.10 -24.88 1.30
CA SER A 49 -0.57 -23.53 1.52
C SER A 49 0.15 -23.05 0.27
N ILE A 50 -0.11 -21.81 -0.14
CA ILE A 50 0.53 -21.23 -1.34
C ILE A 50 1.67 -20.34 -0.90
N LEU A 51 2.83 -20.54 -1.51
CA LEU A 51 3.96 -19.61 -1.47
C LEU A 51 4.11 -19.03 -2.87
N ALA A 52 3.90 -17.72 -3.02
CA ALA A 52 3.94 -17.04 -4.30
C ALA A 52 5.09 -16.04 -4.34
N ALA A 53 5.87 -16.05 -5.42
CA ALA A 53 6.78 -14.98 -5.78
C ALA A 53 6.17 -14.17 -6.92
N ALA A 54 6.25 -12.84 -6.84
CA ALA A 54 5.71 -11.93 -7.83
C ALA A 54 6.67 -10.76 -8.03
N ASN A 55 6.82 -10.33 -9.28
CA ASN A 55 7.65 -9.18 -9.61
C ASN A 55 6.82 -7.89 -9.62
N PRO A 56 7.42 -6.75 -9.23
CA PRO A 56 6.75 -5.45 -9.36
C PRO A 56 6.59 -5.08 -10.84
N ILE A 57 5.54 -4.31 -11.13
CA ILE A 57 5.30 -3.74 -12.45
C ILE A 57 6.50 -2.85 -12.82
N ALA A 58 6.98 -2.99 -14.06
CA ALA A 58 8.20 -2.34 -14.57
C ALA A 58 9.54 -2.78 -13.92
N GLY A 59 9.54 -3.87 -13.13
CA GLY A 59 10.76 -4.55 -12.65
C GLY A 59 11.42 -3.93 -11.42
N ARG A 60 11.00 -2.74 -10.96
CA ARG A 60 11.47 -2.12 -9.71
C ARG A 60 10.29 -1.70 -8.84
N TYR A 61 10.39 -1.97 -7.54
CA TYR A 61 9.34 -1.61 -6.59
C TYR A 61 9.31 -0.10 -6.33
N ASN A 62 8.17 0.55 -6.54
CA ASN A 62 8.03 1.98 -6.31
C ASN A 62 7.37 2.26 -4.94
N LYS A 63 8.16 2.74 -3.98
CA LYS A 63 7.71 3.03 -2.60
C LYS A 63 6.57 4.07 -2.52
N ARG A 64 6.41 4.90 -3.56
CA ARG A 64 5.36 5.94 -3.61
C ARG A 64 3.98 5.38 -3.96
N LEU A 65 3.93 4.20 -4.56
CA LEU A 65 2.69 3.56 -4.98
C LEU A 65 2.25 2.53 -3.94
N THR A 66 0.94 2.30 -3.89
CA THR A 66 0.38 1.22 -3.06
C THR A 66 0.83 -0.15 -3.59
N LEU A 67 0.85 -1.19 -2.75
CA LEU A 67 1.16 -2.57 -3.17
C LEU A 67 0.27 -3.02 -4.34
N LYS A 68 -1.02 -2.67 -4.30
CA LYS A 68 -1.99 -2.98 -5.36
C LYS A 68 -1.63 -2.34 -6.70
N GLN A 69 -0.98 -1.18 -6.69
CA GLN A 69 -0.50 -0.51 -7.90
C GLN A 69 0.89 -0.99 -8.33
N ASN A 70 1.69 -1.51 -7.39
CA ASN A 70 3.01 -2.08 -7.68
C ASN A 70 2.93 -3.50 -8.24
N ILE A 71 1.86 -4.25 -7.99
CA ILE A 71 1.74 -5.66 -8.38
C ILE A 71 0.52 -5.88 -9.26
N ALA A 72 0.67 -6.64 -10.35
CA ALA A 72 -0.40 -7.00 -11.27
C ALA A 72 -1.29 -8.13 -10.72
N MET A 73 -1.91 -7.93 -9.56
CA MET A 73 -2.83 -8.89 -8.94
C MET A 73 -4.22 -8.30 -8.68
N THR A 74 -5.24 -9.14 -8.76
CA THR A 74 -6.62 -8.74 -8.47
C THR A 74 -6.84 -8.58 -6.95
N ALA A 75 -7.67 -7.62 -6.55
CA ALA A 75 -7.97 -7.36 -5.14
C ALA A 75 -8.54 -8.60 -4.39
N PRO A 76 -9.38 -9.46 -5.00
CA PRO A 76 -9.85 -10.68 -4.34
C PRO A 76 -8.72 -11.67 -4.00
N ILE A 77 -7.73 -11.84 -4.88
CA ILE A 77 -6.57 -12.70 -4.63
C ILE A 77 -5.72 -12.10 -3.52
N MET A 78 -5.44 -10.80 -3.59
CA MET A 78 -4.64 -10.12 -2.56
C MET A 78 -5.25 -10.25 -1.16
N SER A 79 -6.57 -10.19 -1.03
CA SER A 79 -7.26 -10.34 0.26
C SER A 79 -7.17 -11.75 0.86
N ARG A 80 -6.77 -12.76 0.09
CA ARG A 80 -6.64 -14.16 0.55
C ARG A 80 -5.24 -14.53 0.98
N PHE A 81 -4.26 -13.70 0.66
CA PHE A 81 -2.92 -13.85 1.22
C PHE A 81 -2.89 -13.23 2.61
N ASP A 82 -2.43 -14.02 3.57
CA ASP A 82 -2.33 -13.64 4.98
C ASP A 82 -1.15 -12.69 5.21
N LEU A 83 -0.05 -12.86 4.46
CA LEU A 83 1.20 -12.12 4.64
C LEU A 83 1.78 -11.70 3.29
N PHE A 84 2.23 -10.45 3.20
CA PHE A 84 3.01 -9.93 2.08
C PHE A 84 4.37 -9.48 2.58
N PHE A 85 5.45 -10.01 2.01
CA PHE A 85 6.80 -9.54 2.30
C PHE A 85 7.36 -8.88 1.05
N VAL A 86 7.47 -7.56 1.07
CA VAL A 86 8.08 -6.80 -0.01
C VAL A 86 9.59 -6.74 0.23
N MET A 87 10.34 -7.36 -0.67
CA MET A 87 11.80 -7.25 -0.70
C MET A 87 12.16 -6.05 -1.60
N VAL A 88 12.84 -5.06 -1.05
CA VAL A 88 13.35 -3.90 -1.81
C VAL A 88 14.86 -4.00 -1.87
N ASP A 89 15.39 -3.91 -3.08
CA ASP A 89 16.83 -3.82 -3.31
C ASP A 89 17.30 -2.38 -3.11
N GLU A 90 18.04 -2.15 -2.04
CA GLU A 90 18.68 -0.86 -1.71
C GLU A 90 20.19 -1.03 -1.84
N GLY A 91 20.81 -0.29 -2.77
CA GLY A 91 22.25 -0.33 -2.99
C GLY A 91 23.01 0.16 -1.76
N ASN A 92 23.56 -0.78 -0.99
CA ASN A 92 24.35 -0.51 0.21
C ASN A 92 25.68 -1.25 0.08
N GLU A 93 26.76 -0.49 -0.06
CA GLU A 93 28.12 -1.02 -0.28
C GLU A 93 28.54 -2.05 0.78
N ALA A 94 28.20 -1.84 2.05
CA ALA A 94 28.55 -2.78 3.11
C ALA A 94 27.78 -4.11 2.99
N SER A 95 26.48 -4.04 2.67
CA SER A 95 25.65 -5.22 2.44
C SER A 95 26.07 -5.97 1.18
N ASP A 96 26.34 -5.23 0.10
CA ASP A 96 26.78 -5.77 -1.19
C ASP A 96 28.14 -6.45 -1.07
N TYR A 97 29.08 -5.84 -0.32
CA TYR A 97 30.37 -6.44 -0.03
C TYR A 97 30.23 -7.75 0.75
N ASN A 98 29.39 -7.77 1.79
CA ASN A 98 29.14 -8.97 2.58
C ASN A 98 28.46 -10.07 1.75
N LEU A 99 27.50 -9.70 0.89
CA LEU A 99 26.83 -10.60 -0.02
C LEU A 99 27.79 -11.19 -1.06
N ALA A 100 28.59 -10.34 -1.71
CA ALA A 100 29.60 -10.78 -2.67
C ALA A 100 30.63 -11.71 -2.03
N ARG A 101 31.12 -11.36 -0.83
CA ARG A 101 32.03 -12.21 -0.05
C ARG A 101 31.39 -13.55 0.27
N TYR A 102 30.12 -13.57 0.68
CA TYR A 102 29.38 -14.80 0.96
C TYR A 102 29.23 -15.67 -0.29
N ILE A 103 28.80 -15.09 -1.42
CA ILE A 103 28.63 -15.80 -2.70
C ILE A 103 29.95 -16.41 -3.17
N CYS A 104 31.05 -15.64 -3.12
CA CYS A 104 32.39 -16.13 -3.45
C CYS A 104 32.82 -17.29 -2.54
N ASN A 105 32.61 -17.17 -1.23
CA ASN A 105 32.94 -18.22 -0.27
C ASN A 105 32.14 -19.52 -0.54
N VAL A 106 30.86 -19.40 -0.87
CA VAL A 106 30.01 -20.56 -1.23
C VAL A 106 30.51 -21.21 -2.51
N HIS A 107 30.91 -20.44 -3.53
CA HIS A 107 31.46 -21.02 -4.77
C HIS A 107 32.84 -21.66 -4.56
N MET A 108 33.67 -21.10 -3.67
CA MET A 108 35.00 -21.64 -3.36
C MET A 108 34.96 -22.90 -2.51
N ARG A 109 34.06 -22.96 -1.51
CA ARG A 109 34.02 -24.04 -0.50
C ARG A 109 32.82 -24.97 -0.62
N LYS A 110 31.91 -24.71 -1.58
CA LYS A 110 30.65 -25.45 -1.78
C LYS A 110 29.91 -25.64 -0.45
N ASP A 111 29.53 -26.88 -0.13
CA ASP A 111 28.78 -27.24 1.08
C ASP A 111 29.54 -26.98 2.39
N GLN A 112 30.87 -26.80 2.36
CA GLN A 112 31.65 -26.49 3.56
C GLN A 112 31.56 -25.02 4.00
N ALA A 113 30.97 -24.15 3.18
CA ALA A 113 30.73 -22.75 3.53
C ALA A 113 29.55 -22.56 4.51
N ILE A 114 28.64 -23.54 4.56
CA ILE A 114 27.40 -23.47 5.33
C ILE A 114 27.54 -24.45 6.50
N ASN A 115 27.78 -23.93 7.70
CA ASN A 115 27.82 -24.74 8.92
C ASN A 115 26.58 -24.43 9.78
N PRO A 116 25.41 -25.00 9.45
CA PRO A 116 24.21 -24.77 10.24
C PRO A 116 24.31 -25.54 11.56
N GLU A 117 23.77 -24.97 12.65
CA GLU A 117 23.72 -25.65 13.96
C GLU A 117 22.91 -26.95 13.92
N PHE A 118 21.93 -27.03 13.03
CA PHE A 118 21.04 -28.18 12.87
C PHE A 118 21.06 -28.70 11.43
N SER A 119 21.12 -30.02 11.29
CA SER A 119 20.97 -30.68 10.00
C SER A 119 19.54 -30.59 9.48
N THR A 120 19.38 -30.65 8.15
CA THR A 120 18.07 -30.68 7.49
C THR A 120 17.17 -31.81 8.02
N ALA A 121 17.74 -32.99 8.27
CA ALA A 121 17.03 -34.14 8.83
C ALA A 121 16.51 -33.90 10.26
N GLN A 122 17.28 -33.20 11.10
CA GLN A 122 16.85 -32.84 12.45
C GLN A 122 15.69 -31.84 12.40
N ILE A 123 15.80 -30.80 11.57
CA ILE A 123 14.74 -29.79 11.40
C ILE A 123 13.46 -30.44 10.86
N GLN A 124 13.57 -31.32 9.84
CA GLN A 124 12.41 -32.04 9.31
C GLN A 124 11.71 -32.91 10.37
N ARG A 125 12.49 -33.58 11.23
CA ARG A 125 11.95 -34.38 12.34
C ARG A 125 11.27 -33.49 13.37
N TYR A 126 11.84 -32.34 13.69
CA TYR A 126 11.26 -31.34 14.59
C TYR A 126 9.94 -30.79 14.05
N ILE A 127 9.90 -30.36 12.78
CA ILE A 127 8.68 -29.85 12.14
C ILE A 127 7.58 -30.91 12.12
N ARG A 128 7.92 -32.17 11.84
CA ARG A 128 6.96 -33.27 11.85
C ARG A 128 6.33 -33.47 13.23
N TYR A 129 7.13 -33.36 14.30
CA TYR A 129 6.64 -33.40 15.68
C TYR A 129 5.80 -32.16 16.02
N ALA A 130 6.27 -30.96 15.73
CA ALA A 130 5.54 -29.72 15.99
C ALA A 130 4.16 -29.68 15.32
N ARG A 131 4.01 -30.29 14.14
CA ARG A 131 2.72 -30.39 13.41
C ARG A 131 1.68 -31.28 14.11
N THR A 132 2.06 -32.18 15.02
CA THR A 132 1.09 -33.01 15.76
C THR A 132 0.40 -32.26 16.89
N ILE A 133 1.01 -31.15 17.35
CA ILE A 133 0.49 -30.34 18.44
C ILE A 133 -0.64 -29.44 17.93
N LYS A 134 -1.76 -29.41 18.66
CA LYS A 134 -2.91 -28.54 18.39
C LYS A 134 -3.10 -27.59 19.56
N PRO A 135 -2.43 -26.42 19.53
CA PRO A 135 -2.48 -25.47 20.64
C PRO A 135 -3.89 -24.94 20.86
N LYS A 136 -4.26 -24.71 22.12
CA LYS A 136 -5.55 -24.10 22.50
C LYS A 136 -5.36 -22.63 22.87
N LEU A 137 -6.38 -21.83 22.56
CA LEU A 137 -6.39 -20.41 22.88
C LEU A 137 -6.71 -20.20 24.37
N THR A 138 -5.85 -19.49 25.08
CA THR A 138 -6.08 -19.07 26.46
C THR A 138 -7.00 -17.83 26.50
N PRO A 139 -7.78 -17.62 27.58
CA PRO A 139 -8.66 -16.45 27.69
C PRO A 139 -7.89 -15.12 27.67
N GLU A 140 -6.67 -15.09 28.20
CA GLU A 140 -5.79 -13.91 28.14
C GLU A 140 -5.35 -13.58 26.71
N SER A 141 -4.92 -14.59 25.95
CA SER A 141 -4.54 -14.42 24.55
C SER A 141 -5.74 -14.04 23.67
N SER A 142 -6.92 -14.59 23.96
CA SER A 142 -8.16 -14.20 23.29
C SER A 142 -8.45 -12.71 23.49
N LYS A 143 -8.28 -12.21 24.73
CA LYS A 143 -8.44 -10.79 25.05
C LYS A 143 -7.49 -9.91 24.23
N LEU A 144 -6.23 -10.30 24.21
CA LEU A 144 -5.20 -9.58 23.46
C LEU A 144 -5.47 -9.58 21.95
N LEU A 145 -5.96 -10.68 21.38
CA LEU A 145 -6.25 -10.80 19.94
C LEU A 145 -7.30 -9.79 19.47
N TRP A 146 -8.46 -9.71 20.15
CA TRP A 146 -9.50 -8.78 19.72
C TRP A 146 -9.17 -7.33 20.02
N GLU A 147 -8.40 -7.04 21.07
CA GLU A 147 -7.84 -5.71 21.33
C GLU A 147 -6.90 -5.27 20.21
N GLN A 148 -5.97 -6.14 19.78
CA GLN A 148 -5.05 -5.82 18.69
C GLN A 148 -5.76 -5.70 17.34
N TYR A 149 -6.77 -6.54 17.07
CA TYR A 149 -7.60 -6.42 15.87
C TYR A 149 -8.40 -5.11 15.84
N ARG A 150 -8.94 -4.68 16.99
CA ARG A 150 -9.62 -3.39 17.11
C ARG A 150 -8.66 -2.24 16.79
N ASN A 151 -7.46 -2.26 17.36
CA ASN A 151 -6.45 -1.22 17.12
C ASN A 151 -6.05 -1.17 15.63
N LEU A 152 -5.75 -2.32 15.03
CA LEU A 152 -5.45 -2.42 13.60
C LEU A 152 -6.57 -1.78 12.74
N ARG A 153 -7.83 -2.06 13.05
CA ARG A 153 -8.97 -1.51 12.31
C ARG A 153 -9.16 -0.01 12.54
N GLN A 154 -8.79 0.52 13.71
CA GLN A 154 -8.80 1.95 13.98
C GLN A 154 -7.71 2.67 13.18
N ASP A 155 -6.52 2.07 13.10
CA ASP A 155 -5.41 2.61 12.30
C ASP A 155 -5.78 2.69 10.80
N ASP A 156 -6.49 1.68 10.27
CA ASP A 156 -7.02 1.68 8.89
C ASP A 156 -8.10 2.75 8.68
N ALA A 157 -8.96 3.00 9.68
CA ALA A 157 -10.05 3.98 9.58
C ALA A 157 -9.58 5.45 9.64
N GLN A 158 -8.47 5.73 10.34
CA GLN A 158 -7.96 7.09 10.51
C GLN A 158 -7.17 7.60 9.30
N GLY A 159 -6.87 6.75 8.31
CA GLY A 159 -6.24 7.16 7.04
C GLY A 159 -4.83 7.73 7.16
N VAL A 160 -4.20 7.61 8.34
CA VAL A 160 -2.86 8.15 8.66
C VAL A 160 -1.73 7.43 7.92
N GLY A 161 -2.04 6.29 7.30
CA GLY A 161 -1.33 5.82 6.11
C GLY A 161 -2.42 5.30 5.18
N LYS A 162 -2.32 5.53 3.87
CA LYS A 162 -3.15 4.80 2.91
C LYS A 162 -2.76 3.33 3.02
N ALA A 163 -3.32 2.59 3.97
CA ALA A 163 -3.02 1.19 4.18
C ALA A 163 -3.21 0.50 2.83
N SER A 164 -2.20 -0.26 2.41
CA SER A 164 -2.20 -0.82 1.08
C SER A 164 -3.34 -1.83 0.84
N PHE A 165 -4.03 -2.24 1.90
CA PHE A 165 -5.20 -3.10 1.89
C PHE A 165 -6.15 -2.72 3.04
N ARG A 166 -7.44 -3.01 2.86
CA ARG A 166 -8.47 -2.86 3.90
C ARG A 166 -8.41 -4.02 4.89
N ILE A 167 -8.46 -3.74 6.18
CA ILE A 167 -8.45 -4.78 7.21
C ILE A 167 -9.82 -5.45 7.29
N THR A 168 -9.85 -6.78 7.15
CA THR A 168 -11.08 -7.60 7.16
C THR A 168 -11.01 -8.67 8.24
N VAL A 169 -12.14 -9.36 8.48
CA VAL A 169 -12.21 -10.50 9.42
C VAL A 169 -11.22 -11.61 9.06
N ARG A 170 -10.88 -11.78 7.76
CA ARG A 170 -9.87 -12.75 7.34
C ARG A 170 -8.54 -12.51 8.05
N GLN A 171 -8.14 -11.26 8.26
CA GLN A 171 -6.89 -10.93 8.95
C GLN A 171 -6.91 -11.34 10.43
N LEU A 172 -8.07 -11.35 11.08
CA LEU A 172 -8.20 -11.90 12.43
C LEU A 172 -8.03 -13.42 12.42
N GLU A 173 -8.61 -14.13 11.45
CA GLU A 173 -8.36 -15.56 11.28
C GLU A 173 -6.87 -15.85 10.99
N SER A 174 -6.24 -15.06 10.12
CA SER A 174 -4.80 -15.14 9.84
C SER A 174 -3.98 -14.95 11.11
N LEU A 175 -4.34 -13.97 11.96
CA LEU A 175 -3.66 -13.71 13.23
C LEU A 175 -3.77 -14.90 14.20
N ILE A 176 -4.94 -15.54 14.26
CA ILE A 176 -5.14 -16.76 15.06
C ILE A 176 -4.26 -17.89 14.51
N ARG A 177 -4.28 -18.13 13.19
CA ARG A 177 -3.47 -19.17 12.54
C ARG A 177 -1.97 -18.95 12.75
N LEU A 178 -1.50 -17.70 12.68
CA LEU A 178 -0.10 -17.34 12.96
C LEU A 178 0.26 -17.57 14.42
N SER A 179 -0.64 -17.23 15.35
CA SER A 179 -0.43 -17.46 16.78
C SER A 179 -0.38 -18.96 17.12
N GLU A 180 -1.24 -19.76 16.51
CA GLU A 180 -1.19 -21.23 16.60
C GLU A 180 0.11 -21.79 16.01
N ALA A 181 0.54 -21.29 14.84
CA ALA A 181 1.77 -21.73 14.20
C ALA A 181 3.00 -21.42 15.07
N LEU A 182 3.06 -20.24 15.68
CA LEU A 182 4.12 -19.87 16.62
C LEU A 182 4.10 -20.78 17.85
N ALA A 183 2.94 -21.04 18.44
CA ALA A 183 2.83 -21.96 19.57
C ALA A 183 3.31 -23.39 19.20
N ARG A 184 2.99 -23.88 17.99
CA ARG A 184 3.52 -25.16 17.47
C ARG A 184 5.04 -25.15 17.34
N VAL A 185 5.63 -24.07 16.84
CA VAL A 185 7.09 -23.94 16.73
C VAL A 185 7.78 -23.98 18.10
N HIS A 186 7.14 -23.44 19.13
CA HIS A 186 7.62 -23.53 20.52
C HIS A 186 7.25 -24.85 21.23
N CYS A 187 6.59 -25.80 20.53
CA CYS A 187 6.04 -27.02 21.11
C CYS A 187 5.12 -26.79 22.33
N SER A 188 4.39 -25.66 22.35
CA SER A 188 3.43 -25.33 23.42
C SER A 188 2.03 -25.82 23.07
N GLU A 189 1.33 -26.43 24.03
CA GLU A 189 -0.08 -26.83 23.91
C GLU A 189 -1.05 -25.65 24.10
N GLU A 190 -0.56 -24.50 24.55
CA GLU A 190 -1.36 -23.31 24.80
C GLU A 190 -0.78 -22.08 24.10
N ILE A 191 -1.66 -21.22 23.61
CA ILE A 191 -1.29 -19.95 22.99
C ILE A 191 -1.10 -18.92 24.11
N ILE A 192 0.16 -18.57 24.37
CA ILE A 192 0.58 -17.55 25.34
C ILE A 192 0.49 -16.15 24.71
N PRO A 193 0.20 -15.07 25.48
CA PRO A 193 0.14 -13.70 24.95
C PRO A 193 1.44 -13.23 24.27
N ALA A 194 2.58 -13.87 24.54
CA ALA A 194 3.84 -13.62 23.85
C ALA A 194 3.77 -14.01 22.35
N HIS A 195 3.15 -15.14 22.02
CA HIS A 195 2.98 -15.58 20.63
C HIS A 195 2.07 -14.63 19.85
N VAL A 196 1.02 -14.12 20.48
CA VAL A 196 0.11 -13.16 19.83
C VAL A 196 0.83 -11.84 19.54
N ARG A 197 1.62 -11.32 20.48
CA ARG A 197 2.43 -10.11 20.25
C ARG A 197 3.37 -10.27 19.06
N GLU A 198 4.01 -11.44 18.96
CA GLU A 198 4.90 -11.74 17.85
C GLU A 198 4.15 -11.91 16.51
N ALA A 199 2.98 -12.56 16.53
CA ALA A 199 2.11 -12.63 15.35
C ALA A 199 1.66 -11.25 14.86
N VAL A 200 1.31 -10.33 15.78
CA VAL A 200 0.96 -8.95 15.45
C VAL A 200 2.16 -8.20 14.88
N ARG A 201 3.36 -8.41 15.44
CA ARG A 201 4.61 -7.83 14.91
C ARG A 201 4.85 -8.28 13.47
N LEU A 202 4.70 -9.58 13.19
CA LEU A 202 4.83 -10.14 11.85
C LEU A 202 3.79 -9.55 10.89
N LEU A 203 2.52 -9.52 11.30
CA LEU A 203 1.45 -8.94 10.50
C LEU A 203 1.76 -7.48 10.17
N ARG A 204 2.10 -6.65 11.16
CA ARG A 204 2.49 -5.25 10.95
C ARG A 204 3.70 -5.09 10.04
N SER A 205 4.71 -5.97 10.14
CA SER A 205 5.86 -5.94 9.23
C SER A 205 5.50 -6.31 7.78
N SER A 206 4.44 -7.10 7.59
CA SER A 206 3.92 -7.45 6.26
C SER A 206 3.12 -6.32 5.61
N ILE A 207 2.50 -5.46 6.43
CA ILE A 207 1.87 -4.22 5.97
C ILE A 207 2.98 -3.20 5.80
N LEU A 208 3.63 -3.15 4.63
CA LEU A 208 4.65 -2.12 4.37
C LEU A 208 4.03 -0.74 4.65
N PRO A 209 4.51 0.02 5.65
CA PRO A 209 4.07 1.40 5.82
C PRO A 209 4.50 2.16 4.55
N LEU A 210 3.54 2.76 3.86
CA LEU A 210 3.84 3.67 2.77
C LEU A 210 4.54 4.89 3.39
N GLU A 211 5.83 5.05 3.11
CA GLU A 211 6.49 6.34 3.27
C GLU A 211 5.97 7.26 2.17
N MET A 212 4.90 7.98 2.47
CA MET A 212 4.43 9.09 1.65
C MET A 212 5.31 10.31 1.97
N ASP A 213 6.54 10.32 1.49
CA ASP A 213 7.27 11.57 1.33
C ASP A 213 6.81 12.20 0.01
N ASP A 214 5.89 13.16 0.11
CA ASP A 214 5.88 14.39 -0.69
C ASP A 214 4.74 15.28 -0.14
N VAL A 215 5.10 16.31 0.64
CA VAL A 215 4.21 17.47 0.85
C VAL A 215 4.16 18.20 -0.49
N GLU A 216 3.17 17.89 -1.32
CA GLU A 216 2.85 18.70 -2.49
C GLU A 216 2.32 20.05 -2.00
N TYR A 217 3.18 21.06 -1.96
CA TYR A 217 2.72 22.45 -1.90
C TYR A 217 2.18 22.81 -3.29
N SER A 218 0.87 23.00 -3.41
CA SER A 218 0.31 23.79 -4.51
C SER A 218 0.65 25.26 -4.27
N GLU A 219 1.08 25.98 -5.31
CA GLU A 219 1.34 27.43 -5.24
C GLU A 219 0.10 28.23 -4.80
N ASP A 220 -1.09 27.63 -4.89
CA ASP A 220 -2.37 28.20 -4.47
C ASP A 220 -2.47 28.46 -2.95
N MET A 221 -1.62 27.84 -2.13
CA MET A 221 -1.59 28.06 -0.67
C MET A 221 -0.94 29.40 -0.26
N PHE A 222 -0.24 30.10 -1.16
CA PHE A 222 0.45 31.36 -0.88
C PHE A 222 -0.19 32.58 -1.56
N ALA A 223 -1.30 32.43 -2.28
CA ALA A 223 -1.91 33.51 -3.06
C ALA A 223 -2.72 34.54 -2.23
N ASP A 224 -2.96 34.29 -0.94
CA ASP A 224 -3.90 35.10 -0.14
C ASP A 224 -3.27 36.10 0.84
N THR A 225 -1.98 36.44 0.68
CA THR A 225 -1.30 37.40 1.61
C THR A 225 -0.62 38.59 0.92
N THR A 226 -0.87 38.84 -0.36
CA THR A 226 -0.34 40.01 -1.11
C THR A 226 -1.41 40.90 -1.73
N LYS A 227 -2.61 40.96 -1.12
CA LYS A 227 -3.61 42.01 -1.39
C LYS A 227 -3.85 42.85 -0.14
N GLY A 228 -2.81 43.55 0.29
CA GLY A 228 -2.90 44.59 1.30
C GLY A 228 -1.69 45.49 1.19
N SER A 229 -1.92 46.77 0.89
CA SER A 229 -0.94 47.87 0.78
C SER A 229 -0.44 48.16 -0.64
N GLN A 230 -1.27 48.85 -1.43
CA GLN A 230 -0.74 49.92 -2.29
C GLN A 230 -1.24 51.27 -1.77
N ALA A 231 -0.26 52.10 -1.47
CA ALA A 231 -0.37 53.40 -0.88
C ALA A 231 -0.89 54.45 -1.86
N THR A 232 -1.53 55.44 -1.26
CA THR A 232 -2.06 56.69 -1.79
C THR A 232 -1.05 57.55 -2.57
N GLY A 233 -1.51 58.12 -3.69
CA GLY A 233 -0.88 59.20 -4.47
C GLY A 233 -1.95 59.94 -5.31
N PRO A 234 -1.73 61.20 -5.72
CA PRO A 234 -2.59 62.31 -5.30
C PRO A 234 -3.82 62.62 -6.18
N ILE A 235 -4.79 63.24 -5.50
CA ILE A 235 -6.09 63.72 -5.98
C ILE A 235 -5.92 64.79 -7.07
N LYS A 236 -6.63 64.65 -8.19
CA LYS A 236 -6.96 65.75 -9.10
C LYS A 236 -8.43 66.15 -8.91
N ALA A 237 -8.64 67.45 -8.80
CA ALA A 237 -9.93 68.08 -8.56
C ALA A 237 -10.78 68.16 -9.84
N GLY A 238 -12.09 67.88 -9.72
CA GLY A 238 -13.10 68.14 -10.75
C GLY A 238 -14.34 67.26 -10.56
N ASP A 239 -15.46 67.91 -10.25
CA ASP A 239 -16.86 67.42 -10.26
C ASP A 239 -17.22 66.43 -9.13
N VAL A 240 -17.74 66.82 -7.97
CA VAL A 240 -18.86 67.72 -7.61
C VAL A 240 -20.20 67.34 -8.27
N LEU A 241 -21.11 66.86 -7.39
CA LEU A 241 -22.57 66.93 -7.44
C LEU A 241 -23.38 65.81 -8.13
N ALA A 242 -24.02 64.98 -7.28
CA ALA A 242 -25.45 64.65 -7.24
C ALA A 242 -25.59 63.30 -6.50
N GLY A 243 -26.09 63.24 -5.25
CA GLY A 243 -27.49 63.52 -4.91
C GLY A 243 -28.24 62.18 -4.86
N ILE A 244 -28.14 61.42 -3.77
CA ILE A 244 -29.19 61.22 -2.75
C ILE A 244 -30.53 60.70 -3.30
N SER A 245 -31.04 59.66 -2.63
CA SER A 245 -32.43 59.13 -2.57
C SER A 245 -32.60 57.80 -3.32
N ALA A 246 -32.81 56.63 -2.69
CA ALA A 246 -33.79 56.18 -1.69
C ALA A 246 -34.92 55.35 -2.32
N GLY A 247 -35.14 54.17 -1.72
CA GLY A 247 -36.35 53.34 -1.82
C GLY A 247 -36.54 52.57 -3.14
N SER A 248 -37.18 51.41 -3.20
CA SER A 248 -37.55 50.36 -2.25
C SER A 248 -38.42 49.38 -3.05
N GLN A 249 -38.18 48.07 -2.90
CA GLN A 249 -39.13 46.95 -3.16
C GLN A 249 -39.60 46.75 -4.62
N ALA A 250 -39.97 45.58 -5.12
CA ALA A 250 -39.83 44.16 -4.80
C ALA A 250 -40.51 43.40 -5.96
N SER A 251 -40.24 42.09 -6.06
CA SER A 251 -41.15 41.04 -6.57
C SER A 251 -40.89 40.43 -7.96
N ALA A 252 -40.47 39.16 -7.89
CA ALA A 252 -41.17 37.98 -8.42
C ALA A 252 -40.77 37.35 -9.78
N SER A 253 -40.64 36.02 -9.67
CA SER A 253 -40.95 34.94 -10.64
C SER A 253 -39.83 34.35 -11.52
N THR A 254 -39.36 33.16 -11.09
CA THR A 254 -39.01 31.97 -11.89
C THR A 254 -40.21 31.45 -12.71
N PRO A 255 -40.08 30.41 -13.57
CA PRO A 255 -38.94 29.85 -14.32
C PRO A 255 -39.29 29.43 -15.79
N LYS A 256 -38.29 28.88 -16.51
CA LYS A 256 -38.31 27.79 -17.53
C LYS A 256 -37.80 28.13 -18.94
N THR A 257 -36.72 27.43 -19.27
CA THR A 257 -36.28 26.88 -20.58
C THR A 257 -37.43 26.32 -21.42
N PRO A 258 -37.36 26.26 -22.77
CA PRO A 258 -36.56 25.26 -23.53
C PRO A 258 -35.92 25.79 -24.86
N THR A 259 -34.82 25.25 -25.41
CA THR A 259 -34.70 24.12 -26.40
C THR A 259 -35.66 24.26 -27.61
N VAL A 260 -35.35 24.10 -28.91
CA VAL A 260 -34.47 23.22 -29.74
C VAL A 260 -34.36 23.82 -31.18
N THR A 261 -33.50 23.25 -32.05
CA THR A 261 -33.49 23.18 -33.55
C THR A 261 -32.64 24.23 -34.27
N GLU A 262 -31.96 24.01 -35.39
CA GLU A 262 -31.45 22.86 -36.18
C GLU A 262 -30.49 23.49 -37.22
N ASP A 263 -29.55 22.67 -37.72
CA ASP A 263 -28.93 22.71 -39.06
C ASP A 263 -27.97 23.80 -39.59
N ALA A 264 -26.99 23.25 -40.31
CA ALA A 264 -26.35 23.71 -41.56
C ALA A 264 -24.97 24.41 -41.52
N THR A 265 -23.98 23.64 -42.00
CA THR A 265 -22.94 23.98 -43.01
C THR A 265 -22.04 25.22 -42.81
N ASN A 266 -20.72 25.00 -42.75
CA ASN A 266 -19.78 25.15 -43.88
C ASN A 266 -18.34 25.50 -43.41
N ASP A 267 -17.39 25.12 -44.26
CA ASP A 267 -15.93 25.17 -44.15
C ASP A 267 -15.28 26.51 -43.74
N GLY A 268 -14.07 26.42 -43.16
CA GLY A 268 -13.13 27.55 -43.13
C GLY A 268 -12.04 27.45 -42.08
N ALA A 269 -10.84 27.06 -42.50
CA ALA A 269 -9.63 27.01 -41.69
C ALA A 269 -9.22 28.37 -41.10
N ALA A 270 -8.90 28.40 -39.79
CA ALA A 270 -7.98 29.38 -39.22
C ALA A 270 -7.34 28.82 -37.94
N THR A 271 -6.07 28.47 -38.07
CA THR A 271 -5.12 28.10 -37.02
C THR A 271 -5.01 29.21 -35.97
N SER A 272 -5.35 28.91 -34.71
CA SER A 272 -4.76 29.59 -33.56
C SER A 272 -4.54 28.60 -32.41
N THR A 273 -3.27 28.30 -32.22
CA THR A 273 -2.71 27.40 -31.22
C THR A 273 -2.91 28.02 -29.83
N GLN A 274 -3.88 27.52 -29.06
CA GLN A 274 -3.91 27.76 -27.62
C GLN A 274 -2.83 26.88 -26.96
N ALA A 275 -1.67 27.46 -26.71
CA ALA A 275 -0.65 26.87 -25.86
C ALA A 275 -1.17 26.85 -24.42
N SER A 276 -1.50 25.66 -23.90
CA SER A 276 -1.75 25.46 -22.48
C SER A 276 -0.44 25.69 -21.72
N ALA A 277 -0.40 26.76 -20.91
CA ALA A 277 0.71 27.04 -20.02
C ALA A 277 0.76 25.94 -18.94
N SER A 278 1.59 24.92 -19.17
CA SER A 278 1.93 23.91 -18.17
C SER A 278 2.61 24.60 -16.99
N SER A 279 1.94 24.65 -15.84
CA SER A 279 2.55 25.14 -14.59
C SER A 279 3.77 24.29 -14.29
N ARG A 280 4.95 24.93 -14.23
CA ARG A 280 6.20 24.26 -13.90
C ARG A 280 6.17 23.84 -12.44
N LYS A 281 5.79 22.59 -12.19
CA LYS A 281 5.96 21.96 -10.86
C LYS A 281 7.45 21.92 -10.51
N LEU A 282 7.91 22.76 -9.59
CA LEU A 282 9.26 22.67 -9.05
C LEU A 282 9.37 21.43 -8.15
N LYS A 283 10.24 20.49 -8.53
CA LYS A 283 10.61 19.32 -7.71
C LYS A 283 11.94 19.62 -7.03
N ILE A 284 11.94 19.77 -5.70
CA ILE A 284 13.17 19.96 -4.92
C ILE A 284 13.48 18.66 -4.18
N LYS A 285 14.74 18.19 -4.24
CA LYS A 285 15.21 17.01 -3.50
C LYS A 285 15.24 17.28 -1.99
N ARG A 286 14.87 16.29 -1.17
CA ARG A 286 14.78 16.37 0.30
C ARG A 286 16.04 16.94 0.97
N GLU A 287 17.21 16.48 0.55
CA GLU A 287 18.50 16.98 1.08
C GLU A 287 18.67 18.50 0.85
N SER A 288 18.20 19.01 -0.29
CA SER A 288 18.25 20.44 -0.59
C SER A 288 17.24 21.22 0.25
N PHE A 289 16.05 20.66 0.47
CA PHE A 289 15.02 21.28 1.32
C PHE A 289 15.47 21.36 2.79
N GLU A 290 16.04 20.28 3.33
CA GLU A 290 16.56 20.27 4.71
C GLU A 290 17.73 21.25 4.88
N LYS A 291 18.62 21.35 3.88
CA LYS A 291 19.69 22.38 3.87
C LYS A 291 19.14 23.79 3.88
N ILE A 292 18.15 24.09 3.04
CA ILE A 292 17.52 25.42 2.96
C ILE A 292 16.78 25.75 4.26
N ARG A 293 16.00 24.79 4.80
CA ARG A 293 15.29 24.96 6.07
C ARG A 293 16.27 25.29 7.18
N ASN A 294 17.34 24.51 7.33
CA ASN A 294 18.32 24.72 8.39
C ASN A 294 19.05 26.07 8.25
N LEU A 295 19.33 26.52 7.01
CA LEU A 295 19.88 27.85 6.72
C LEU A 295 18.92 28.99 7.11
N VAL A 296 17.64 28.84 6.78
CA VAL A 296 16.61 29.84 7.09
C VAL A 296 16.36 29.91 8.59
N THR A 297 16.29 28.77 9.29
CA THR A 297 16.14 28.72 10.75
C THR A 297 17.36 29.32 11.46
N ALA A 298 18.57 29.12 10.94
CA ALA A 298 19.77 29.76 11.47
C ALA A 298 19.75 31.28 11.27
N LYS A 299 19.31 31.76 10.09
CA LYS A 299 19.16 33.19 9.80
C LYS A 299 18.07 33.87 10.65
N LEU A 300 16.94 33.19 10.88
CA LEU A 300 15.86 33.70 11.73
C LEU A 300 16.31 33.80 13.19
N LYS A 301 17.00 32.79 13.72
CA LYS A 301 17.58 32.87 15.08
C LYS A 301 18.58 34.01 15.23
N ALA A 302 19.38 34.30 14.20
CA ALA A 302 20.33 35.41 14.21
C ALA A 302 19.70 36.80 14.05
N LEU A 303 18.41 36.88 13.75
CA LEU A 303 17.62 38.13 13.67
C LEU A 303 16.77 38.36 14.94
N GLU A 304 16.64 37.34 15.79
CA GLU A 304 15.93 37.40 17.09
C GLU A 304 16.86 37.74 18.28
N GLU A 305 18.19 37.77 18.08
CA GLU A 305 19.20 38.34 19.00
C GLU A 305 19.58 39.77 18.59
#